data_AF-A0A3B8RV95-F1
#
_entry.id   AF-A0A3B8RV95-F1
#
_cell.length_a   1.000
_cell.length_b   1.000
_cell.length_c   1.000
_cell.angle_alpha   90.00
_cell.angle_beta   90.00
_cell.angle_gamma   90.00
#
_symmetry.space_group_name_H-M   'P 1'
#
loop_
_entity.id
_entity.type
_entity.pdbx_description
1 polymer ?
#
loop_
_entity_poly.entity_id
_entity_poly.type
_entity_poly.pdbx_seq_one_letter_code
_entity_poly.pdbx_strand_id
1 'polypeptide(L)'
;MNTDSTTYNRNRFLNNLSTDKTAVALVTLAVSIIACALLLKTEGNIIAAAGFVTAISILLIIFYRVDWGFYIFFFMVLLFDQFNIPGFDPFTFKMDYFKNLKENTHIPYFSAGVINPVELHLILMLLAWFVAISVRKRTKIQYIQEWVLAAIFIVSLILSLVNGMLSGGMFLPALWEVRALFYFGFLFFLIPQIIQTRKQLEIIMWILIVGTTIKALQGIARFISLGFSNAGYETLTNHEDPVFTTILIVFLISLALLKGNEKQRNV
;
A
#
# COMPACT_ATOMS: atom_id res chain seq x y z
N MET A 1 0.04 -36.29 18.11
CA MET A 1 1.48 -36.00 17.98
C MET A 1 1.88 -36.28 16.52
N ASN A 2 1.67 -35.31 15.61
CA ASN A 2 2.08 -35.43 14.20
C ASN A 2 1.96 -34.07 13.48
N THR A 3 2.80 -33.10 13.84
CA THR A 3 2.78 -31.72 13.30
C THR A 3 4.03 -31.32 12.51
N ASP A 4 4.91 -32.27 12.17
CA ASP A 4 6.26 -31.91 11.70
C ASP A 4 6.53 -32.13 10.21
N SER A 5 5.62 -32.70 9.42
CA SER A 5 5.91 -33.04 8.01
C SER A 5 5.64 -31.91 7.00
N THR A 6 4.78 -30.95 7.33
CA THR A 6 4.39 -29.85 6.41
C THR A 6 5.28 -28.62 6.56
N THR A 7 5.79 -28.34 7.76
CA THR A 7 6.71 -27.23 8.03
C THR A 7 8.12 -27.55 7.52
N TYR A 8 8.54 -28.83 7.58
CA TYR A 8 9.84 -29.29 7.10
C TYR A 8 10.00 -29.14 5.57
N ASN A 9 8.94 -29.37 4.79
CA ASN A 9 9.00 -29.29 3.33
C ASN A 9 9.01 -27.86 2.77
N ARG A 10 8.46 -26.87 3.50
CA ARG A 10 8.43 -25.48 3.02
C ARG A 10 9.79 -24.79 3.08
N ASN A 11 10.67 -25.21 4.00
CA ASN A 11 12.02 -24.68 4.14
C ASN A 11 13.01 -25.27 3.11
N ARG A 12 12.74 -26.46 2.55
CA ARG A 12 13.64 -27.14 1.60
C ARG A 12 13.62 -26.51 0.20
N PHE A 13 12.48 -25.96 -0.23
CA PHE A 13 12.37 -25.33 -1.56
C PHE A 13 13.08 -23.97 -1.63
N LEU A 14 13.03 -23.19 -0.54
CA LEU A 14 13.72 -21.89 -0.45
C LEU A 14 15.23 -22.02 -0.19
N ASN A 15 15.66 -23.04 0.57
CA ASN A 15 17.09 -23.31 0.75
C ASN A 15 17.76 -23.80 -0.54
N ASN A 16 17.04 -24.47 -1.44
CA ASN A 16 17.62 -24.91 -2.71
C ASN A 16 17.77 -23.76 -3.73
N LEU A 17 16.90 -22.74 -3.69
CA LEU A 17 17.03 -21.57 -4.59
C LEU A 17 18.18 -20.65 -4.18
N SER A 18 18.50 -20.55 -2.89
CA SER A 18 19.60 -19.73 -2.38
C SER A 18 20.98 -20.39 -2.53
N THR A 19 21.04 -21.71 -2.69
CA THR A 19 22.30 -22.45 -2.92
C THR A 19 22.63 -22.67 -4.40
N ASP A 20 21.67 -22.53 -5.30
CA ASP A 20 21.92 -22.72 -6.74
C ASP A 20 22.45 -21.41 -7.36
N LYS A 21 23.78 -21.28 -7.36
CA LYS A 21 24.51 -20.12 -7.90
C LYS A 21 24.08 -19.77 -9.34
N THR A 22 23.59 -20.75 -10.10
CA THR A 22 23.11 -20.56 -11.46
C THR A 22 21.77 -19.83 -11.53
N ALA A 23 20.82 -20.18 -10.66
CA ALA A 23 19.53 -19.51 -10.58
C ALA A 23 19.68 -18.05 -10.11
N VAL A 24 20.54 -17.82 -9.12
CA VAL A 24 20.87 -16.46 -8.65
C VAL A 24 21.51 -15.66 -9.78
N ALA A 25 22.50 -16.22 -10.49
CA ALA A 25 23.15 -15.54 -11.61
C ALA A 25 22.17 -15.20 -12.75
N LEU A 26 21.25 -16.11 -13.09
CA LEU A 26 20.24 -15.88 -14.13
C LEU A 26 19.24 -14.80 -13.74
N VAL A 27 18.78 -14.77 -12.49
CA VAL A 27 17.88 -13.73 -11.99
C VAL A 27 18.61 -12.38 -11.96
N THR A 28 19.84 -12.32 -11.46
CA THR A 28 20.66 -11.10 -11.46
C THR A 28 20.89 -10.59 -12.89
N LEU A 29 21.17 -11.48 -13.84
CA LEU A 29 21.35 -11.13 -15.25
C LEU A 29 20.05 -10.58 -15.85
N ALA A 30 18.91 -11.24 -15.61
CA ALA A 30 17.60 -10.78 -16.10
C ALA A 30 17.23 -9.40 -15.53
N VAL A 31 17.41 -9.19 -14.23
CA VAL A 31 17.18 -7.88 -13.57
C VAL A 31 18.12 -6.81 -14.15
N SER A 32 19.38 -7.14 -14.39
CA SER A 32 20.36 -6.21 -14.95
C SER A 32 20.03 -5.83 -16.40
N ILE A 33 19.58 -6.78 -17.22
CA ILE A 33 19.13 -6.53 -18.60
C ILE A 33 17.88 -5.65 -18.61
N ILE A 34 16.90 -5.95 -17.75
CA ILE A 34 15.68 -5.15 -17.62
C ILE A 34 16.03 -3.72 -17.17
N ALA A 35 16.88 -3.57 -16.16
CA ALA A 35 17.31 -2.26 -15.68
C ALA A 35 18.06 -1.46 -16.76
N CYS A 36 18.94 -2.10 -17.53
CA CYS A 36 19.66 -1.47 -18.64
C CYS A 36 18.71 -1.04 -19.77
N ALA A 37 17.77 -1.91 -20.18
CA ALA A 37 16.77 -1.59 -21.18
C ALA A 37 15.85 -0.44 -20.76
N LEU A 38 15.50 -0.38 -19.47
CA LEU A 38 14.72 0.71 -18.90
C LEU A 38 15.51 2.03 -18.90
N LEU A 39 16.79 2.03 -18.50
CA LEU A 39 17.65 3.22 -18.53
C LEU A 39 17.81 3.79 -19.94
N LEU A 40 17.95 2.92 -20.95
CA LEU A 40 18.02 3.34 -22.35
C LEU A 40 16.70 3.97 -22.82
N LYS A 41 15.56 3.45 -22.35
CA LYS A 41 14.23 3.95 -22.71
C LYS A 41 13.82 5.20 -21.94
N THR A 42 14.35 5.41 -20.74
CA THR A 42 14.09 6.62 -19.93
C THR A 42 15.11 7.72 -20.17
N GLU A 43 15.87 7.67 -21.29
CA GLU A 43 16.90 8.65 -21.65
C GLU A 43 17.94 8.89 -20.54
N GLY A 44 18.23 7.84 -19.74
CA GLY A 44 19.16 7.92 -18.61
C GLY A 44 18.55 8.43 -17.30
N ASN A 45 17.24 8.64 -17.20
CA ASN A 45 16.59 8.99 -15.93
C ASN A 45 16.61 7.78 -14.97
N ILE A 46 17.53 7.86 -13.99
CA ILE A 46 17.78 6.82 -12.97
C ILE A 46 16.55 6.62 -12.07
N ILE A 47 15.84 7.70 -11.71
CA ILE A 47 14.68 7.62 -10.82
C ILE A 47 13.55 6.87 -11.52
N ALA A 48 13.29 7.18 -12.79
CA ALA A 48 12.30 6.48 -13.59
C ALA A 48 12.65 4.98 -13.74
N ALA A 49 13.90 4.65 -14.05
CA ALA A 49 14.35 3.26 -14.16
C ALA A 49 14.23 2.49 -12.83
N ALA A 50 14.62 3.10 -11.70
CA ALA A 50 14.45 2.53 -10.37
C ALA A 50 12.97 2.33 -10.01
N GLY A 51 12.10 3.28 -10.40
CA GLY A 51 10.65 3.19 -10.25
C GLY A 51 10.07 1.99 -11.00
N PHE A 52 10.47 1.77 -12.26
CA PHE A 52 10.03 0.60 -13.03
C PHE A 52 10.51 -0.72 -12.44
N VAL A 53 11.78 -0.82 -12.02
CA VAL A 53 12.31 -2.02 -11.34
C VAL A 53 11.54 -2.30 -10.05
N THR A 54 11.22 -1.24 -9.29
CA THR A 54 10.42 -1.34 -8.07
C THR A 54 9.00 -1.84 -8.39
N ALA A 55 8.35 -1.28 -9.41
CA ALA A 55 7.02 -1.70 -9.83
C ALA A 55 6.97 -3.17 -10.28
N ILE A 56 7.97 -3.64 -11.05
CA ILE A 56 8.10 -5.05 -11.45
C ILE A 56 8.32 -5.93 -10.22
N SER A 57 9.17 -5.50 -9.28
CA SER A 57 9.44 -6.26 -8.06
C SER A 57 8.17 -6.42 -7.21
N ILE A 58 7.40 -5.35 -7.05
CA ILE A 58 6.10 -5.36 -6.36
C ILE A 58 5.14 -6.31 -7.07
N LEU A 59 5.03 -6.24 -8.41
CA LEU A 59 4.21 -7.14 -9.21
C LEU A 59 4.56 -8.60 -8.93
N LEU A 60 5.84 -8.96 -9.00
CA LEU A 60 6.31 -10.33 -8.73
C LEU A 60 6.00 -10.77 -7.29
N ILE A 61 6.17 -9.89 -6.31
CA ILE A 61 5.85 -10.17 -4.91
C ILE A 61 4.36 -10.41 -4.72
N ILE A 62 3.49 -9.58 -5.32
CA ILE A 62 2.03 -9.73 -5.26
C ILE A 62 1.61 -11.12 -5.77
N PHE A 63 2.12 -11.55 -6.93
CA PHE A 63 1.78 -12.86 -7.51
C PHE A 63 2.39 -14.04 -6.75
N TYR A 64 3.56 -13.85 -6.12
CA TYR A 64 4.16 -14.87 -5.27
C TYR A 64 3.38 -15.05 -3.96
N ARG A 65 3.06 -13.93 -3.29
CA ARG A 65 2.47 -13.85 -1.96
C ARG A 65 1.62 -12.58 -1.87
N VAL A 66 0.31 -12.73 -2.10
CA VAL A 66 -0.66 -11.62 -2.08
C VAL A 66 -0.64 -10.85 -0.76
N ASP A 67 -0.39 -11.53 0.36
CA ASP A 67 -0.25 -10.92 1.68
C ASP A 67 0.98 -10.03 1.82
N TRP A 68 2.10 -10.38 1.19
CA TRP A 68 3.29 -9.52 1.15
C TRP A 68 3.06 -8.30 0.27
N GLY A 69 2.36 -8.48 -0.86
CA GLY A 69 1.88 -7.37 -1.68
C GLY A 69 1.06 -6.38 -0.85
N PHE A 70 0.13 -6.90 -0.04
CA PHE A 70 -0.68 -6.07 0.85
C PHE A 70 0.14 -5.33 1.91
N TYR A 71 1.17 -5.96 2.50
CA TYR A 71 2.06 -5.28 3.45
C TYR A 71 2.83 -4.12 2.82
N ILE A 72 3.35 -4.34 1.61
CA ILE A 72 4.05 -3.29 0.86
C ILE A 72 3.07 -2.18 0.50
N PHE A 73 1.88 -2.51 0.01
CA PHE A 73 0.81 -1.55 -0.27
C PHE A 73 0.51 -0.68 0.96
N PHE A 74 0.26 -1.32 2.11
CA PHE A 74 -0.10 -0.63 3.34
C PHE A 74 1.05 0.27 3.83
N PHE A 75 2.29 -0.21 3.78
CA PHE A 75 3.46 0.60 4.14
C PHE A 75 3.66 1.80 3.20
N MET A 76 3.50 1.60 1.88
CA MET A 76 3.64 2.67 0.89
C MET A 76 2.57 3.75 1.04
N VAL A 77 1.33 3.38 1.35
CA VAL A 77 0.24 4.33 1.62
C VAL A 77 0.53 5.17 2.87
N LEU A 78 1.16 4.60 3.90
CA LEU A 78 1.56 5.35 5.09
C LEU A 78 2.81 6.22 4.88
N LEU A 79 3.70 5.81 3.98
CA LEU A 79 4.99 6.48 3.78
C LEU A 79 4.90 7.65 2.80
N PHE A 80 4.17 7.49 1.69
CA PHE A 80 4.10 8.49 0.63
C PHE A 80 3.03 9.55 0.91
N ASP A 81 3.27 10.75 0.40
CA ASP A 81 2.42 11.90 0.64
C ASP A 81 1.40 12.06 -0.49
N GLN A 82 0.12 12.26 -0.13
CA GLN A 82 -0.91 12.57 -1.11
C GLN A 82 -0.86 14.05 -1.54
N PHE A 83 -0.71 14.95 -0.58
CA PHE A 83 -0.67 16.39 -0.83
C PHE A 83 0.72 16.97 -0.62
N ASN A 84 1.00 18.10 -1.28
CA ASN A 84 2.24 18.82 -1.09
C ASN A 84 2.18 19.60 0.24
N ILE A 85 3.33 19.72 0.90
CA ILE A 85 3.46 20.46 2.16
C ILE A 85 4.05 21.83 1.82
N PRO A 86 3.31 22.94 2.00
CA PRO A 86 3.78 24.27 1.61
C PRO A 86 5.13 24.61 2.23
N GLY A 87 6.06 25.12 1.41
CA GLY A 87 7.41 25.48 1.86
C GLY A 87 8.41 24.33 1.96
N PHE A 88 7.98 23.09 1.72
CA PHE A 88 8.84 21.92 1.73
C PHE A 88 8.73 21.15 0.41
N ASP A 89 9.78 20.40 0.10
CA ASP A 89 9.83 19.56 -1.11
C ASP A 89 10.19 18.12 -0.75
N PRO A 90 9.28 17.39 -0.05
CA PRO A 90 9.59 16.11 0.55
C PRO A 90 9.72 15.00 -0.51
N PHE A 91 10.70 14.12 -0.34
CA PHE A 91 10.89 12.99 -1.27
C PHE A 91 9.64 12.10 -1.37
N THR A 92 8.88 12.01 -0.28
CA THR A 92 7.64 11.23 -0.15
C THR A 92 6.53 11.73 -1.07
N PHE A 93 6.55 13.01 -1.45
CA PHE A 93 5.64 13.58 -2.44
C PHE A 93 6.17 13.43 -3.89
N LYS A 94 7.50 13.53 -4.08
CA LYS A 94 8.16 13.41 -5.40
C LYS A 94 8.02 12.07 -6.09
N MET A 95 7.68 11.03 -5.33
CA MET A 95 7.45 9.68 -5.88
C MET A 95 6.14 9.58 -6.66
N ASP A 96 5.28 10.61 -6.64
CA ASP A 96 4.04 10.71 -7.43
C ASP A 96 3.11 9.49 -7.26
N TYR A 97 3.16 8.82 -6.09
CA TYR A 97 2.45 7.56 -5.83
C TYR A 97 0.91 7.72 -5.85
N PHE A 98 0.40 8.87 -5.43
CA PHE A 98 -1.03 9.20 -5.43
C PHE A 98 -1.49 9.97 -6.68
N LYS A 99 -0.57 10.50 -7.48
CA LYS A 99 -0.89 11.27 -8.68
C LYS A 99 -1.31 10.37 -9.83
N ASN A 100 -2.15 10.90 -10.71
CA ASN A 100 -2.56 10.19 -11.92
C ASN A 100 -1.31 9.91 -12.78
N LEU A 101 -1.26 8.79 -13.49
CA LEU A 101 -0.12 8.44 -14.34
C LEU A 101 0.14 9.49 -15.42
N LYS A 102 -0.90 10.20 -15.90
CA LYS A 102 -0.77 11.32 -16.84
C LYS A 102 -0.10 12.56 -16.23
N GLU A 103 -0.11 12.71 -14.91
CA GLU A 103 0.49 13.81 -14.15
C GLU A 103 1.83 13.42 -13.54
N ASN A 104 2.28 12.18 -13.75
CA ASN A 104 3.52 11.66 -13.20
C ASN A 104 4.72 12.25 -13.94
N THR A 105 5.66 12.81 -13.20
CA THR A 105 6.84 13.49 -13.77
C THR A 105 7.87 12.54 -14.37
N HIS A 106 7.77 11.25 -14.08
CA HIS A 106 8.74 10.22 -14.47
C HIS A 106 8.29 9.37 -15.67
N ILE A 107 7.07 9.60 -16.19
CA ILE A 107 6.47 8.83 -17.29
C ILE A 107 6.06 9.79 -18.41
N PRO A 108 6.26 9.45 -19.69
CA PRO A 108 5.76 10.27 -20.80
C PRO A 108 4.25 10.49 -20.69
N TYR A 109 3.79 11.71 -20.97
CA TYR A 109 2.37 12.07 -20.92
C TYR A 109 1.53 11.18 -21.85
N PHE A 110 0.41 10.67 -21.34
CA PHE A 110 -0.60 9.96 -22.14
C PHE A 110 -2.01 10.25 -21.61
N SER A 111 -2.94 10.52 -22.52
CA SER A 111 -4.30 11.00 -22.19
C SER A 111 -5.14 10.00 -21.38
N ALA A 112 -4.89 8.70 -21.56
CA ALA A 112 -5.61 7.63 -20.87
C ALA A 112 -5.15 7.40 -19.40
N GLY A 113 -4.10 8.08 -18.94
CA GLY A 113 -3.46 7.85 -17.64
C GLY A 113 -4.21 8.44 -16.44
N VAL A 114 -5.53 8.27 -16.36
CA VAL A 114 -6.37 8.78 -15.26
C VAL A 114 -6.21 7.95 -13.97
N ILE A 115 -5.72 6.71 -14.09
CA ILE A 115 -5.41 5.83 -12.97
C ILE A 115 -4.13 6.29 -12.25
N ASN A 116 -4.02 6.07 -10.94
CA ASN A 116 -2.79 6.31 -10.17
C ASN A 116 -2.06 5.00 -9.78
N PRO A 117 -0.79 5.06 -9.35
CA PRO A 117 -0.06 3.87 -8.88
C PRO A 117 -0.74 3.11 -7.74
N VAL A 118 -1.44 3.79 -6.83
CA VAL A 118 -2.20 3.16 -5.72
C VAL A 118 -3.33 2.27 -6.26
N GLU A 119 -4.12 2.77 -7.21
CA GLU A 119 -5.19 2.04 -7.89
C GLU A 119 -4.65 0.84 -8.65
N LEU A 120 -3.53 1.03 -9.36
CA LEU A 120 -2.88 -0.06 -10.07
C LEU A 120 -2.46 -1.17 -9.09
N HIS A 121 -1.89 -0.80 -7.94
CA HIS A 121 -1.51 -1.76 -6.90
C HIS A 121 -2.74 -2.51 -6.35
N LEU A 122 -3.84 -1.82 -6.05
CA LEU A 122 -5.10 -2.43 -5.61
C LEU A 122 -5.67 -3.41 -6.65
N ILE A 123 -5.71 -3.01 -7.93
CA ILE A 123 -6.20 -3.85 -9.02
C ILE A 123 -5.31 -5.08 -9.19
N LEU A 124 -3.99 -4.93 -9.14
CA LEU A 124 -3.05 -6.04 -9.24
C LEU A 124 -3.20 -7.03 -8.08
N MET A 125 -3.41 -6.54 -6.85
CA MET A 125 -3.71 -7.42 -5.71
C MET A 125 -5.02 -8.18 -5.91
N LEU A 126 -6.07 -7.52 -6.41
CA LEU A 126 -7.35 -8.16 -6.69
C LEU A 126 -7.22 -9.24 -7.77
N LEU A 127 -6.50 -8.94 -8.86
CA LEU A 127 -6.23 -9.89 -9.94
C LEU A 127 -5.41 -11.08 -9.44
N ALA A 128 -4.33 -10.84 -8.69
CA ALA A 128 -3.49 -11.89 -8.13
C ALA A 128 -4.27 -12.77 -7.14
N TRP A 129 -5.15 -12.18 -6.35
CA TRP A 129 -6.06 -12.92 -5.48
C TRP A 129 -7.03 -13.80 -6.29
N PHE A 130 -7.63 -13.27 -7.36
CA PHE A 130 -8.53 -14.03 -8.23
C PHE A 130 -7.81 -15.22 -8.87
N VAL A 131 -6.63 -14.98 -9.46
CA VAL A 131 -5.76 -16.04 -10.01
C VAL A 131 -5.41 -17.07 -8.94
N ALA A 132 -5.05 -16.63 -7.73
CA ALA A 132 -4.71 -17.53 -6.63
C ALA A 132 -5.88 -18.44 -6.26
N ILE A 133 -7.11 -17.94 -6.23
CA ILE A 133 -8.31 -18.75 -5.97
C ILE A 133 -8.58 -19.73 -7.10
N SER A 134 -8.51 -19.27 -8.37
CA SER A 134 -8.76 -20.14 -9.52
C SER A 134 -7.76 -21.29 -9.62
N VAL A 135 -6.49 -21.05 -9.29
CA VAL A 135 -5.43 -22.06 -9.33
C VAL A 135 -5.46 -22.97 -8.10
N ARG A 136 -5.70 -22.41 -6.91
CA ARG A 136 -5.69 -23.16 -5.65
C ARG A 136 -7.08 -23.70 -5.35
N LYS A 137 -7.33 -24.94 -5.78
CA LYS A 137 -8.61 -25.70 -5.64
C LYS A 137 -9.18 -25.84 -4.21
N ARG A 138 -8.52 -25.32 -3.16
CA ARG A 138 -8.97 -25.42 -1.75
C ARG A 138 -8.98 -24.08 -1.01
N THR A 139 -8.96 -22.96 -1.72
CA THR A 139 -9.03 -21.65 -1.06
C THR A 139 -10.46 -21.40 -0.57
N LYS A 140 -10.63 -21.27 0.75
CA LYS A 140 -11.92 -20.90 1.34
C LYS A 140 -12.04 -19.37 1.27
N ILE A 141 -13.05 -18.90 0.54
CA ILE A 141 -13.46 -17.49 0.57
C ILE A 141 -13.99 -17.22 1.98
N GLN A 142 -13.46 -16.18 2.61
CA GLN A 142 -13.89 -15.78 3.95
C GLN A 142 -15.20 -15.01 3.86
N TYR A 143 -16.11 -15.29 4.79
CA TYR A 143 -17.34 -14.53 4.90
C TYR A 143 -17.02 -13.11 5.36
N ILE A 144 -17.56 -12.12 4.66
CA ILE A 144 -17.42 -10.71 5.00
C ILE A 144 -18.63 -10.33 5.85
N GLN A 145 -18.38 -9.97 7.11
CA GLN A 145 -19.43 -9.48 8.00
C GLN A 145 -19.99 -8.15 7.45
N GLU A 146 -21.31 -7.96 7.53
CA GLU A 146 -21.99 -6.74 7.04
C GLU A 146 -21.83 -6.44 5.54
N TRP A 147 -21.59 -7.44 4.68
CA TRP A 147 -21.44 -7.22 3.23
C TRP A 147 -22.62 -6.50 2.58
N VAL A 148 -23.83 -6.66 3.12
CA VAL A 148 -25.05 -5.97 2.64
C VAL A 148 -24.94 -4.46 2.84
N LEU A 149 -24.49 -4.00 4.01
CA LEU A 149 -24.32 -2.57 4.30
C LEU A 149 -23.24 -1.96 3.42
N ALA A 150 -22.14 -2.69 3.21
CA ALA A 150 -21.09 -2.26 2.29
C ALA A 150 -21.60 -2.18 0.84
N ALA A 151 -22.41 -3.16 0.40
CA ALA A 151 -23.02 -3.13 -0.92
C ALA A 151 -23.97 -1.93 -1.09
N ILE A 152 -24.82 -1.66 -0.11
CA ILE A 152 -25.69 -0.48 -0.10
C ILE A 152 -24.86 0.80 -0.18
N PHE A 153 -23.80 0.93 0.63
CA PHE A 153 -22.91 2.09 0.61
C PHE A 153 -22.29 2.32 -0.77
N ILE A 154 -21.72 1.28 -1.39
CA ILE A 154 -21.10 1.39 -2.71
C ILE A 154 -22.13 1.70 -3.80
N VAL A 155 -23.30 1.08 -3.77
CA VAL A 155 -24.38 1.37 -4.71
C VAL A 155 -24.86 2.81 -4.56
N SER A 156 -25.09 3.27 -3.32
CA SER A 156 -25.47 4.66 -3.05
C SER A 156 -24.41 5.63 -3.56
N LEU A 157 -23.12 5.33 -3.37
CA LEU A 157 -22.02 6.16 -3.85
C LEU A 157 -21.99 6.24 -5.39
N ILE A 158 -22.18 5.12 -6.08
CA ILE A 158 -22.28 5.09 -7.55
C ILE A 158 -23.49 5.90 -8.02
N LEU A 159 -24.65 5.73 -7.38
CA LEU A 159 -25.87 6.47 -7.72
C LEU A 159 -25.70 7.97 -7.50
N SER A 160 -25.08 8.39 -6.39
CA SER A 160 -24.78 9.79 -6.11
C SER A 160 -23.80 10.38 -7.12
N LEU A 161 -22.76 9.63 -7.51
CA LEU A 161 -21.81 10.06 -8.54
C LEU A 161 -22.52 10.23 -9.89
N VAL A 162 -23.28 9.24 -10.34
CA VAL A 162 -24.04 9.30 -11.60
C VAL A 162 -25.03 10.46 -11.60
N ASN A 163 -25.78 10.65 -10.51
CA ASN A 163 -26.72 11.75 -10.37
C ASN A 163 -26.02 13.12 -10.39
N GLY A 164 -24.87 13.25 -9.73
CA GLY A 164 -24.04 14.45 -9.77
C GLY A 164 -23.53 14.77 -11.18
N MET A 165 -23.11 13.74 -11.93
CA MET A 165 -22.70 13.88 -13.32
C MET A 165 -23.85 14.31 -14.24
N LEU A 166 -25.04 13.72 -14.06
CA LEU A 166 -26.23 14.09 -14.84
C LEU A 166 -26.71 15.52 -14.54
N SER A 167 -26.48 16.01 -13.32
CA SER A 167 -26.79 17.39 -12.91
C SER A 167 -25.79 18.45 -13.43
N GLY A 168 -24.82 18.05 -14.26
CA GLY A 168 -23.82 18.95 -14.84
C GLY A 168 -22.49 19.04 -14.07
N GLY A 169 -22.24 18.12 -13.14
CA GLY A 169 -20.97 18.04 -12.42
C GLY A 169 -19.79 17.70 -13.34
N MET A 170 -18.60 18.20 -12.99
CA MET A 170 -17.36 17.84 -13.68
C MET A 170 -16.84 16.48 -13.21
N PHE A 171 -16.49 15.60 -14.16
CA PHE A 171 -16.07 14.23 -13.85
C PHE A 171 -14.79 14.15 -13.01
N LEU A 172 -13.75 14.91 -13.38
CA LEU A 172 -12.44 14.75 -12.76
C LEU A 172 -12.42 15.20 -11.28
N PRO A 173 -13.00 16.36 -10.91
CA PRO A 173 -13.16 16.74 -9.50
C PRO A 173 -14.06 15.77 -8.73
N ALA A 174 -15.21 15.38 -9.30
CA ALA A 174 -16.11 14.43 -8.66
C ALA A 174 -15.42 13.08 -8.39
N LEU A 175 -14.60 12.61 -9.34
CA LEU A 175 -13.81 11.40 -9.20
C LEU A 175 -12.80 11.53 -8.04
N TRP A 176 -12.10 12.67 -7.91
CA TRP A 176 -11.14 12.88 -6.82
C TRP A 176 -11.78 12.82 -5.44
N GLU A 177 -12.99 13.36 -5.29
CA GLU A 177 -13.72 13.34 -4.01
C GLU A 177 -14.16 11.92 -3.60
N VAL A 178 -14.63 11.12 -4.55
CA VAL A 178 -15.18 9.78 -4.25
C VAL A 178 -14.12 8.66 -4.30
N ARG A 179 -12.94 8.94 -4.84
CA ARG A 179 -11.87 7.98 -5.09
C ARG A 179 -11.45 7.21 -3.83
N ALA A 180 -11.22 7.92 -2.72
CA ALA A 180 -10.85 7.29 -1.45
C ALA A 180 -11.96 6.35 -0.91
N LEU A 181 -13.22 6.69 -1.14
CA LEU A 181 -14.37 5.88 -0.73
C LEU A 181 -14.50 4.61 -1.58
N PHE A 182 -14.16 4.66 -2.86
CA PHE A 182 -14.02 3.44 -3.67
C PHE A 182 -12.89 2.55 -3.15
N TYR A 183 -11.74 3.11 -2.78
CA TYR A 183 -10.65 2.32 -2.19
C TYR A 183 -11.09 1.62 -0.91
N PHE A 184 -11.87 2.30 -0.07
CA PHE A 184 -12.47 1.70 1.11
C PHE A 184 -13.34 0.49 0.76
N GLY A 185 -14.18 0.59 -0.28
CA GLY A 185 -14.97 -0.55 -0.78
C GLY A 185 -14.11 -1.74 -1.22
N PHE A 186 -13.06 -1.49 -1.99
CA PHE A 186 -12.11 -2.53 -2.41
C PHE A 186 -11.42 -3.19 -1.21
N LEU A 187 -10.94 -2.40 -0.26
CA LEU A 187 -10.24 -2.89 0.93
C LEU A 187 -11.18 -3.64 1.86
N PHE A 188 -12.42 -3.20 2.01
CA PHE A 188 -13.45 -3.89 2.80
C PHE A 188 -13.68 -5.31 2.29
N PHE A 189 -13.67 -5.50 0.96
CA PHE A 189 -13.75 -6.82 0.35
C PHE A 189 -12.44 -7.61 0.49
N LEU A 190 -11.30 -6.98 0.22
CA LEU A 190 -10.02 -7.66 0.05
C LEU A 190 -9.36 -8.07 1.38
N ILE A 191 -9.46 -7.23 2.42
CA ILE A 191 -8.79 -7.45 3.71
C ILE A 191 -9.20 -8.78 4.36
N PRO A 192 -10.49 -9.13 4.50
CA PRO A 192 -10.89 -10.41 5.08
C PRO A 192 -10.38 -11.62 4.30
N GLN A 193 -10.11 -11.45 3.00
CA GLN A 193 -9.62 -12.53 2.16
C GLN A 193 -8.11 -12.75 2.29
N ILE A 194 -7.34 -11.67 2.49
CA ILE A 194 -5.88 -11.71 2.61
C ILE A 194 -5.45 -12.00 4.06
N ILE A 195 -6.10 -11.35 5.03
CA ILE A 195 -5.70 -11.35 6.44
C ILE A 195 -6.54 -12.38 7.20
N GLN A 196 -5.93 -13.53 7.45
CA GLN A 196 -6.60 -14.70 8.03
C GLN A 196 -6.00 -15.14 9.37
N THR A 197 -4.83 -14.60 9.75
CA THR A 197 -4.11 -15.04 10.94
C THR A 197 -3.69 -13.87 11.83
N ARG A 198 -3.59 -14.12 13.15
CA ARG A 198 -3.12 -13.12 14.13
C ARG A 198 -1.75 -12.56 13.78
N LYS A 199 -0.83 -13.42 13.31
CA LYS A 199 0.50 -12.99 12.87
C LYS A 199 0.46 -11.98 11.72
N GLN A 200 -0.45 -12.15 10.77
CA GLN A 200 -0.60 -11.19 9.67
C GLN A 200 -1.13 -9.84 10.16
N LEU A 201 -2.04 -9.86 11.13
CA LEU A 201 -2.52 -8.65 11.80
C LEU A 201 -1.38 -7.97 12.58
N GLU A 202 -0.60 -8.72 13.36
CA GLU A 202 0.57 -8.20 14.09
C GLU A 202 1.56 -7.49 13.15
N ILE A 203 1.83 -8.07 11.98
CA ILE A 203 2.70 -7.45 10.97
C ILE A 203 2.12 -6.10 10.50
N ILE A 204 0.82 -6.03 10.22
CA ILE A 204 0.15 -4.77 9.83
C ILE A 204 0.25 -3.74 10.96
N MET A 205 0.06 -4.15 12.22
CA MET A 205 0.20 -3.25 13.37
C MET A 205 1.63 -2.72 13.48
N TRP A 206 2.64 -3.56 13.26
CA TRP A 206 4.03 -3.09 13.22
C TRP A 206 4.30 -2.15 12.05
N ILE A 207 3.73 -2.41 10.88
CA ILE A 207 3.83 -1.49 9.73
C ILE A 207 3.19 -0.14 10.05
N LEU A 208 2.03 -0.12 10.72
CA LEU A 208 1.38 1.10 11.18
C LEU A 208 2.26 1.87 12.17
N ILE A 209 2.82 1.19 13.17
CA ILE A 209 3.73 1.80 14.17
C ILE A 209 4.94 2.41 13.46
N VAL A 210 5.63 1.63 12.61
CA VAL A 210 6.85 2.07 11.93
C VAL A 210 6.56 3.21 10.95
N GLY A 211 5.54 3.07 10.10
CA GLY A 211 5.16 4.08 9.11
C GLY A 211 4.81 5.42 9.76
N THR A 212 3.92 5.41 10.74
CA THR A 212 3.54 6.62 11.48
C THR A 212 4.71 7.20 12.27
N THR A 213 5.60 6.37 12.83
CA THR A 213 6.81 6.87 13.51
C THR A 213 7.75 7.58 12.54
N ILE A 214 7.97 7.04 11.33
CA ILE A 214 8.78 7.71 10.29
C ILE A 214 8.19 9.09 9.97
N LYS A 215 6.86 9.17 9.80
CA LYS A 215 6.15 10.42 9.51
C LYS A 215 6.25 11.43 10.65
N ALA A 216 6.12 10.97 11.90
CA ALA A 216 6.34 11.81 13.07
C ALA A 216 7.77 12.36 13.14
N LEU A 217 8.77 11.51 12.86
CA LEU A 217 10.18 11.93 12.81
C LEU A 217 10.45 12.95 11.69
N GLN A 218 9.81 12.81 10.53
CA GLN A 218 9.89 13.81 9.46
C GLN A 218 9.30 15.16 9.91
N GLY A 219 8.16 15.15 10.61
CA GLY A 219 7.56 16.36 11.19
C GLY A 219 8.48 17.02 12.23
N ILE A 220 9.06 16.24 13.14
CA ILE A 220 10.01 16.71 14.15
C ILE A 220 11.27 17.29 13.48
N ALA A 221 11.82 16.61 12.47
CA ALA A 221 12.99 17.08 11.74
C ALA A 221 12.74 18.45 11.07
N ARG A 222 11.55 18.65 10.49
CA ARG A 222 11.15 19.95 9.92
C ARG A 222 11.01 21.01 11.01
N PHE A 223 10.38 20.68 12.13
CA PHE A 223 10.25 21.61 13.27
C PHE A 223 11.61 22.06 13.82
N ILE A 224 12.57 21.15 13.92
CA ILE A 224 13.95 21.46 14.31
C ILE A 224 14.63 22.34 13.25
N SER A 225 14.46 22.02 11.96
CA SER A 225 15.07 22.80 10.87
C SER A 225 14.60 24.26 10.80
N LEU A 226 13.40 24.53 11.31
CA LEU A 226 12.84 25.88 11.42
C LEU A 226 13.21 26.59 12.74
N GLY A 227 14.09 26.01 13.55
CA GLY A 227 14.52 26.60 14.81
C GLY A 227 13.48 26.50 15.92
N PHE A 228 12.75 25.39 16.00
CA PHE A 228 11.69 25.15 17.01
C PHE A 228 10.53 26.16 16.94
N SER A 229 10.24 26.64 15.73
CA SER A 229 9.15 27.54 15.41
C SER A 229 8.44 27.05 14.15
N ASN A 230 7.20 27.48 13.94
CA ASN A 230 6.49 27.21 12.68
C ASN A 230 6.98 28.12 11.54
N ALA A 231 7.83 29.12 11.82
CA ALA A 231 8.39 30.05 10.84
C ALA A 231 7.36 30.70 9.89
N GLY A 232 6.11 30.84 10.33
CA GLY A 232 5.01 31.38 9.51
C GLY A 232 4.29 30.38 8.61
N TYR A 233 4.68 29.09 8.62
CA TYR A 233 3.96 28.03 7.92
C TYR A 233 2.72 27.58 8.72
N GLU A 234 1.61 27.39 8.02
CA GLU A 234 0.36 26.90 8.61
C GLU A 234 0.45 25.43 9.03
N THR A 235 1.22 24.62 8.28
CA THR A 235 1.39 23.19 8.51
C THR A 235 2.84 22.75 8.31
N LEU A 236 3.26 21.77 9.11
CA LEU A 236 4.61 21.17 9.05
C LEU A 236 4.58 19.71 8.54
N THR A 237 3.39 19.13 8.54
CA THR A 237 3.09 17.74 8.18
C THR A 237 1.99 17.73 7.13
N ASN A 238 1.76 16.57 6.51
CA ASN A 238 0.70 16.44 5.55
C ASN A 238 -0.69 16.47 6.20
N HIS A 239 -1.73 16.71 5.42
CA HIS A 239 -3.11 16.80 5.89
C HIS A 239 -3.62 15.50 6.54
N GLU A 240 -3.11 14.36 6.09
CA GLU A 240 -3.47 13.02 6.57
C GLU A 240 -2.68 12.58 7.83
N ASP A 241 -1.50 13.17 8.07
CA ASP A 241 -0.58 12.74 9.14
C ASP A 241 -1.19 12.78 10.55
N PRO A 242 -2.00 13.79 10.92
CA PRO A 242 -2.67 13.82 12.23
C PRO A 242 -3.64 12.65 12.43
N VAL A 243 -4.29 12.16 11.37
CA VAL A 243 -5.23 11.04 11.45
C VAL A 243 -4.47 9.76 11.81
N PHE A 244 -3.38 9.46 11.10
CA PHE A 244 -2.56 8.28 11.38
C PHE A 244 -1.90 8.34 12.76
N THR A 245 -1.42 9.53 13.16
CA THR A 245 -0.81 9.75 14.47
C THR A 245 -1.82 9.56 15.60
N THR A 246 -3.04 10.10 15.44
CA THR A 246 -4.12 9.94 16.42
C THR A 246 -4.51 8.48 16.58
N ILE A 247 -4.68 7.75 15.47
CA ILE A 247 -4.99 6.31 15.49
C ILE A 247 -3.89 5.55 16.24
N LEU A 248 -2.61 5.84 15.97
CA LEU A 248 -1.49 5.20 16.66
C LEU A 248 -1.51 5.50 18.16
N ILE A 249 -1.72 6.76 18.57
CA ILE A 249 -1.78 7.15 19.99
C ILE A 249 -2.93 6.42 20.69
N VAL A 250 -4.14 6.43 20.11
CA VAL A 250 -5.29 5.72 20.67
C VAL A 250 -5.01 4.23 20.78
N PHE A 251 -4.37 3.63 19.78
CA PHE A 251 -3.97 2.23 19.80
C PHE A 251 -2.95 1.93 20.91
N LEU A 252 -1.91 2.74 21.06
CA LEU A 252 -0.89 2.57 22.10
C LEU A 252 -1.46 2.77 23.51
N ILE A 253 -2.35 3.74 23.71
CA ILE A 253 -3.08 3.93 24.97
C ILE A 253 -3.95 2.71 25.26
N SER A 254 -4.68 2.21 24.25
CA SER A 254 -5.51 1.02 24.39
C SER A 254 -4.68 -0.20 24.78
N LEU A 255 -3.51 -0.39 24.17
CA LEU A 255 -2.56 -1.43 24.56
C LEU A 255 -2.06 -1.24 25.99
N ALA A 256 -1.71 -0.02 26.41
CA ALA A 256 -1.24 0.25 27.76
C ALA A 256 -2.32 -0.04 28.82
N LEU A 257 -3.56 0.37 28.57
CA LEU A 257 -4.70 0.12 29.46
C LEU A 257 -5.05 -1.37 29.54
N LEU A 258 -5.06 -2.06 28.39
CA LEU A 258 -5.35 -3.49 28.33
C LEU A 258 -4.23 -4.34 28.92
N LYS A 259 -2.96 -3.94 28.73
CA LYS A 259 -1.79 -4.57 29.35
C LYS A 259 -1.74 -4.35 30.85
N GLY A 260 -2.21 -3.20 31.34
CA GLY A 260 -2.46 -2.96 32.76
C GLY A 260 -3.51 -3.89 33.37
N ASN A 261 -4.36 -4.50 32.54
CA ASN A 261 -5.35 -5.51 32.92
C ASN A 261 -4.87 -6.96 32.69
N GLU A 262 -3.59 -7.19 32.36
CA GLU A 262 -3.02 -8.52 32.12
C GLU A 262 -2.66 -9.31 33.39
N LYS A 263 -3.63 -9.43 34.30
CA LYS A 263 -4.08 -10.77 34.70
C LYS A 263 -4.91 -11.37 33.56
N GLN A 264 -4.33 -11.43 32.35
CA GLN A 264 -5.02 -11.92 31.16
C GLN A 264 -5.11 -13.44 31.28
N ARG A 265 -6.31 -13.86 31.70
CA ARG A 265 -6.92 -15.17 31.51
C ARG A 265 -6.26 -15.96 30.36
N ASN A 266 -5.38 -16.88 30.73
CA ASN A 266 -5.20 -18.12 29.99
C ASN A 266 -6.56 -18.83 29.97
N VAL A 267 -7.23 -18.82 28.82
CA VAL A 267 -8.30 -19.77 28.48
C VAL A 267 -8.00 -20.31 27.10
#